data_AF-A0A3W0FA18-F1
#
_entry.id   AF-A0A3W0FA18-F1
#
_cell.length_a   1.000
_cell.length_b   1.000
_cell.length_c   1.000
_cell.angle_alpha   90.00
_cell.angle_beta   90.00
_cell.angle_gamma   90.00
#
_symmetry.space_group_name_H-M   'P 1'
#
loop_
_entity.id
_entity.type
_entity.pdbx_description
1 polymer ?
#
loop_
_entity_poly.entity_id
_entity_poly.type
_entity_poly.pdbx_seq_one_letter_code
_entity_poly.pdbx_strand_id
1 'polypeptide(L)'
;MMFDDKKPAYKTDLGAMYIADSLEMLESMPDNSLNLVMTSPPFALQRKKEYGNHDQEQYIDWFLKFGELVFKKLKDDGSFVVDFGGAYMKGVPVRSVYNFRVLIRMIDEVGFHLAEDFYWFNPSKLPSPIEWVNKRKLRVKDSVNTIWWFSKTEWPKSDITKVLVPYSDRMKKLIEDPNKFYSPKMRPSGHDISSSFGKDNGGAIPPNLLQIPNSESNGGYLSGCKKIGVKGHPARFPSKLPEFFINMLTEPGDLVVDIFGGSNTTGSAAEQLKRKWLSFELSPEYVAASVFRFTDKNTSQDILQEMYDTILNGNTLDLRSRENKDQIVVS
;
A
#
# COMPACT_ATOMS: atom_id res chain seq x y z
N MET A 1 13.35 18.21 -17.52
CA MET A 1 12.27 17.18 -17.45
C MET A 1 12.16 16.74 -16.00
N MET A 2 11.05 16.19 -15.54
CA MET A 2 10.78 15.93 -14.10
C MET A 2 11.84 15.06 -13.37
N PHE A 3 12.70 14.31 -14.08
CA PHE A 3 13.67 13.38 -13.48
C PHE A 3 15.08 13.44 -14.10
N ASP A 4 15.53 14.59 -14.63
CA ASP A 4 16.91 14.85 -15.13
C ASP A 4 17.66 13.60 -15.66
N ASP A 5 17.22 13.13 -16.83
CA ASP A 5 17.76 11.98 -17.58
C ASP A 5 17.51 10.56 -17.03
N LYS A 6 16.86 10.39 -15.87
CA LYS A 6 16.44 9.06 -15.40
C LYS A 6 15.32 8.50 -16.28
N LYS A 7 15.61 7.36 -16.91
CA LYS A 7 14.64 6.63 -17.74
C LYS A 7 13.83 5.65 -16.88
N PRO A 8 12.54 5.46 -17.15
CA PRO A 8 11.77 4.42 -16.48
C PRO A 8 12.28 3.04 -16.91
N ALA A 9 12.25 2.08 -15.98
CA ALA A 9 12.48 0.67 -16.28
C ALA A 9 11.36 0.13 -17.18
N TYR A 10 10.11 0.48 -16.86
CA TYR A 10 8.98 0.28 -17.76
C TYR A 10 7.91 1.33 -17.56
N LYS A 11 7.03 1.47 -18.56
CA LYS A 11 5.88 2.39 -18.53
C LYS A 11 4.64 1.75 -19.16
N THR A 12 3.50 2.10 -18.59
CA THR A 12 2.13 1.79 -19.06
C THR A 12 1.46 3.06 -19.57
N ASP A 13 0.16 3.02 -19.86
CA ASP A 13 -0.60 4.20 -20.25
C ASP A 13 -0.70 5.24 -19.13
N LEU A 14 -0.86 4.78 -17.88
CA LEU A 14 -1.10 5.68 -16.75
C LEU A 14 0.10 5.86 -15.82
N GLY A 15 1.19 5.11 -15.98
CA GLY A 15 2.32 5.27 -15.07
C GLY A 15 3.62 4.64 -15.50
N ALA A 16 4.60 4.74 -14.60
CA ALA A 16 5.95 4.27 -14.86
C ALA A 16 6.66 3.85 -13.57
N MET A 17 7.52 2.83 -13.69
CA MET A 17 8.37 2.35 -12.61
C MET A 17 9.83 2.66 -12.90
N TYR A 18 10.56 3.12 -11.88
CA TYR A 18 11.97 3.49 -11.97
C TYR A 18 12.81 2.61 -11.05
N ILE A 19 13.98 2.21 -11.55
CA ILE A 19 15.06 1.68 -10.71
C ILE A 19 15.83 2.90 -10.20
N ALA A 20 15.53 3.35 -8.99
CA ALA A 20 16.09 4.59 -8.44
C ALA A 20 15.94 4.68 -6.91
N ASP A 21 16.80 5.49 -6.28
CA ASP A 21 16.60 5.93 -4.91
C ASP A 21 15.40 6.90 -4.85
N SER A 22 14.41 6.57 -4.04
CA SER A 22 13.19 7.37 -3.92
C SER A 22 13.41 8.73 -3.26
N LEU A 23 14.47 8.95 -2.47
CA LEU A 23 14.80 10.29 -1.98
C LEU A 23 15.16 11.23 -3.15
N GLU A 24 16.06 10.79 -4.03
CA GLU A 24 16.46 11.57 -5.20
C GLU A 24 15.28 11.79 -6.16
N MET A 25 14.44 10.77 -6.34
CA MET A 25 13.23 10.90 -7.15
C MET A 25 12.30 11.95 -6.54
N LEU A 26 11.98 11.86 -5.25
CA LEU A 26 11.14 12.84 -4.56
C LEU A 26 11.70 14.25 -4.65
N GLU A 27 13.00 14.46 -4.45
CA GLU A 27 13.65 15.78 -4.55
C GLU A 27 13.39 16.46 -5.90
N SER A 28 13.48 15.70 -6.98
CA SER A 28 13.24 16.19 -8.35
C SER A 28 11.76 16.44 -8.68
N MET A 29 10.82 15.92 -7.89
CA MET A 29 9.39 16.16 -8.11
C MET A 29 9.01 17.60 -7.75
N PRO A 30 8.06 18.22 -8.49
CA PRO A 30 7.52 19.51 -8.08
C PRO A 30 6.79 19.43 -6.75
N ASP A 31 6.88 20.48 -5.94
CA ASP A 31 6.08 20.63 -4.73
C ASP A 31 4.58 20.70 -5.08
N ASN A 32 3.72 20.30 -4.15
CA ASN A 32 2.25 20.32 -4.34
C ASN A 32 1.75 19.57 -5.60
N SER A 33 2.41 18.46 -5.96
CA SER A 33 2.09 17.68 -7.16
C SER A 33 1.41 16.34 -6.87
N LEU A 34 1.57 15.79 -5.66
CA LEU A 34 1.12 14.45 -5.29
C LEU A 34 -0.27 14.47 -4.64
N ASN A 35 -1.16 13.58 -5.07
CA ASN A 35 -2.46 13.38 -4.44
C ASN A 35 -2.38 12.32 -3.32
N LEU A 36 -1.70 11.20 -3.59
CA LEU A 36 -1.53 10.12 -2.62
C LEU A 36 -0.14 9.52 -2.71
N VAL A 37 0.53 9.37 -1.57
CA VAL A 37 1.65 8.43 -1.42
C VAL A 37 1.17 7.23 -0.63
N MET A 38 1.30 6.02 -1.19
CA MET A 38 0.90 4.76 -0.55
C MET A 38 2.07 3.80 -0.58
N THR A 39 2.55 3.38 0.60
CA THR A 39 3.76 2.56 0.66
C THR A 39 3.81 1.67 1.91
N SER A 40 4.77 0.74 1.89
CA SER A 40 5.17 -0.08 3.04
C SER A 40 6.70 -0.10 3.07
N PRO A 41 7.36 0.66 3.97
CA PRO A 41 8.80 0.71 4.00
C PRO A 41 9.44 -0.64 4.33
N PRO A 42 10.68 -0.90 3.88
CA PRO A 42 11.44 -2.06 4.29
C PRO A 42 11.62 -2.08 5.81
N PHE A 43 11.63 -3.28 6.40
CA PHE A 43 11.76 -3.44 7.86
C PHE A 43 13.20 -3.16 8.33
N ALA A 44 13.33 -2.41 9.45
CA ALA A 44 14.60 -2.16 10.13
C ALA A 44 15.43 -3.44 10.37
N LEU A 45 14.77 -4.51 10.81
CA LEU A 45 15.42 -5.75 11.26
C LEU A 45 16.07 -6.60 10.15
N GLN A 46 15.91 -6.24 8.87
CA GLN A 46 16.55 -6.95 7.75
C GLN A 46 17.98 -6.47 7.47
N ARG A 47 18.43 -5.35 8.05
CA ARG A 47 19.81 -4.90 7.92
C ARG A 47 20.68 -5.63 8.95
N LYS A 48 21.55 -6.52 8.48
CA LYS A 48 22.57 -7.16 9.33
C LYS A 48 23.51 -6.08 9.87
N LYS A 49 23.60 -5.93 11.21
CA LYS A 49 24.83 -5.72 12.03
C LYS A 49 24.52 -5.49 13.52
N GLU A 50 25.56 -5.55 14.34
CA GLU A 50 25.55 -5.72 15.80
C GLU A 50 25.48 -4.39 16.57
N TYR A 51 24.36 -4.12 17.27
CA TYR A 51 24.20 -3.47 18.60
C TYR A 51 22.80 -2.83 18.74
N GLY A 52 22.19 -2.93 19.93
CA GLY A 52 20.81 -2.48 20.20
C GLY A 52 20.66 -1.00 20.58
N ASN A 53 19.44 -0.48 20.38
CA ASN A 53 18.95 0.91 20.45
C ASN A 53 19.32 1.86 19.30
N HIS A 54 20.54 1.81 18.76
CA HIS A 54 20.89 2.66 17.62
C HIS A 54 20.05 2.35 16.36
N ASP A 55 19.62 1.10 16.16
CA ASP A 55 18.89 0.65 14.97
C ASP A 55 17.48 1.26 14.81
N GLN A 56 16.72 1.42 15.90
CA GLN A 56 15.36 1.98 15.81
C GLN A 56 15.37 3.46 15.53
N GLU A 57 16.16 4.23 16.29
CA GLU A 57 16.23 5.68 16.08
C GLU A 57 16.83 6.00 14.70
N GLN A 58 17.88 5.29 14.27
CA GLN A 58 18.41 5.44 12.91
C GLN A 58 17.39 5.11 11.83
N TYR A 59 16.55 4.08 12.04
CA TYR A 59 15.46 3.77 11.12
C TYR A 59 14.41 4.89 11.08
N ILE A 60 14.04 5.42 12.24
CA ILE A 60 13.05 6.50 12.35
C ILE A 60 13.59 7.77 11.67
N ASP A 61 14.82 8.16 11.97
CA ASP A 61 15.52 9.29 11.33
C ASP A 61 15.66 9.10 9.82
N TRP A 62 15.98 7.88 9.38
CA TRP A 62 16.03 7.54 7.96
C TRP A 62 14.67 7.70 7.29
N PHE A 63 13.58 7.21 7.93
CA PHE A 63 12.24 7.31 7.38
C PHE A 63 11.71 8.75 7.35
N LEU A 64 12.01 9.55 8.38
CA LEU A 64 11.61 10.96 8.48
C LEU A 64 12.10 11.79 7.29
N LYS A 65 13.28 11.49 6.72
CA LYS A 65 13.77 12.15 5.49
C LYS A 65 12.80 12.00 4.33
N PHE A 66 12.17 10.83 4.17
CA PHE A 66 11.12 10.64 3.17
C PHE A 66 9.87 11.42 3.55
N GLY A 67 9.50 11.42 4.84
CA GLY A 67 8.38 12.19 5.35
C GLY A 67 8.48 13.68 5.01
N GLU A 68 9.63 14.31 5.28
CA GLU A 68 9.89 15.72 5.00
C GLU A 68 9.74 16.06 3.51
N LEU A 69 10.25 15.20 2.62
CA LEU A 69 10.10 15.40 1.19
C LEU A 69 8.64 15.19 0.76
N VAL A 70 8.02 14.07 1.16
CA VAL A 70 6.62 13.76 0.85
C VAL A 70 5.69 14.89 1.30
N PHE A 71 5.90 15.46 2.49
CA PHE A 71 5.12 16.59 2.99
C PHE A 71 5.13 17.79 2.02
N LYS A 72 6.30 18.14 1.47
CA LYS A 72 6.45 19.21 0.48
C LYS A 72 5.79 18.85 -0.86
N LYS A 73 5.91 17.58 -1.27
CA LYS A 73 5.40 17.11 -2.57
C LYS A 73 3.90 16.89 -2.61
N LEU A 74 3.26 16.60 -1.48
CA LEU A 74 1.81 16.49 -1.38
C LEU A 74 1.12 17.82 -1.67
N LYS A 75 -0.01 17.75 -2.37
CA LYS A 75 -1.00 18.83 -2.42
C LYS A 75 -1.58 19.09 -1.03
N ASP A 76 -2.23 20.23 -0.85
CA ASP A 76 -2.85 20.61 0.43
C ASP A 76 -3.93 19.61 0.88
N ASP A 77 -4.65 19.02 -0.07
CA ASP A 77 -5.64 17.95 0.15
C ASP A 77 -5.03 16.53 0.01
N GLY A 78 -3.70 16.42 -0.11
CA GLY A 78 -2.99 15.18 -0.33
C GLY A 78 -2.78 14.32 0.93
N SER A 79 -2.65 13.02 0.72
CA SER A 79 -2.50 12.02 1.79
C SER A 79 -1.21 11.20 1.67
N PHE A 80 -0.64 10.78 2.79
CA PHE A 80 0.45 9.83 2.89
C PHE A 80 0.04 8.64 3.77
N VAL A 81 -0.14 7.47 3.15
CA VAL A 81 -0.57 6.24 3.82
C VAL A 81 0.60 5.27 3.92
N VAL A 82 0.91 4.83 5.14
CA VAL A 82 2.08 3.99 5.42
C VAL A 82 1.68 2.74 6.19
N ASP A 83 1.93 1.57 5.61
CA ASP A 83 1.79 0.27 6.28
C ASP A 83 3.07 -0.10 7.03
N PHE A 84 2.95 -0.31 8.34
CA PHE A 84 4.03 -0.81 9.19
C PHE A 84 3.64 -2.15 9.83
N GLY A 85 4.50 -3.16 9.64
CA GLY A 85 4.36 -4.40 10.38
C GLY A 85 5.01 -4.36 11.76
N GLY A 86 4.42 -5.13 12.66
CA GLY A 86 4.96 -5.37 13.98
C GLY A 86 6.32 -6.08 13.99
N ALA A 87 7.11 -5.80 15.02
CA ALA A 87 8.40 -6.44 15.25
C ALA A 87 8.64 -6.73 16.74
N TYR A 88 9.43 -7.77 17.03
CA TYR A 88 9.95 -8.06 18.37
C TYR A 88 11.42 -7.67 18.45
N MET A 89 11.86 -7.27 19.64
CA MET A 89 13.27 -7.06 19.96
C MET A 89 14.04 -8.37 19.86
N LYS A 90 15.29 -8.31 19.39
CA LYS A 90 16.13 -9.49 19.20
C LYS A 90 16.31 -10.24 20.52
N GLY A 91 16.01 -11.55 20.51
CA GLY A 91 16.26 -12.45 21.63
C GLY A 91 15.29 -12.37 22.82
N VAL A 92 14.34 -11.43 22.83
CA VAL A 92 13.40 -11.24 23.95
C VAL A 92 11.95 -11.06 23.46
N PRO A 93 10.93 -11.47 24.23
CA PRO A 93 9.51 -11.37 23.84
C PRO A 93 8.92 -9.97 24.11
N VAL A 94 9.69 -8.92 23.81
CA VAL A 94 9.32 -7.50 23.93
C VAL A 94 9.11 -6.92 22.54
N ARG A 95 8.05 -6.13 22.36
CA ARG A 95 7.76 -5.47 21.07
C ARG A 95 8.71 -4.30 20.84
N SER A 96 9.14 -4.14 19.59
CA SER A 96 9.62 -2.84 19.11
C SER A 96 8.41 -1.91 18.96
N VAL A 97 8.60 -0.63 19.28
CA VAL A 97 7.58 0.42 19.14
C VAL A 97 7.95 1.44 18.05
N TYR A 98 8.90 1.09 17.19
CA TYR A 98 9.44 1.98 16.15
C TYR A 98 8.35 2.63 15.28
N ASN A 99 7.33 1.87 14.89
CA ASN A 99 6.21 2.32 14.07
C ASN A 99 5.35 3.37 14.78
N PHE A 100 5.25 3.33 16.11
CA PHE A 100 4.58 4.37 16.91
C PHE A 100 5.46 5.60 17.12
N ARG A 101 6.78 5.42 17.22
CA ARG A 101 7.71 6.55 17.26
C ARG A 101 7.74 7.32 15.94
N VAL A 102 7.68 6.62 14.80
CA VAL A 102 7.47 7.25 13.49
C VAL A 102 6.20 8.10 13.51
N LEU A 103 5.07 7.55 13.99
CA LEU A 103 3.81 8.29 14.10
C LEU A 103 3.97 9.62 14.86
N ILE A 104 4.53 9.57 16.06
CA ILE A 104 4.69 10.75 16.92
C ILE A 104 5.61 11.79 16.24
N ARG A 105 6.77 11.37 15.73
CA ARG A 105 7.74 12.30 15.12
C ARG A 105 7.28 12.86 13.78
N MET A 106 6.51 12.12 12.99
CA MET A 106 5.90 12.66 11.77
C MET A 106 4.93 13.82 12.06
N ILE A 107 4.25 13.79 13.22
CA ILE A 107 3.37 14.88 13.65
C ILE A 107 4.20 16.02 14.27
N ASP A 108 5.00 15.71 15.28
CA ASP A 108 5.68 16.72 16.10
C ASP A 108 6.83 17.43 15.37
N GLU A 109 7.53 16.73 14.46
CA GLU A 109 8.75 17.26 13.80
C GLU A 109 8.52 17.63 12.34
N VAL A 110 7.76 16.83 11.58
CA VAL A 110 7.51 17.09 10.14
C VAL A 110 6.28 17.96 9.92
N GLY A 111 5.29 17.91 10.82
CA GLY A 111 4.06 18.70 10.74
C GLY A 111 2.91 18.03 10.00
N PHE A 112 2.93 16.71 9.83
CA PHE A 112 1.76 15.97 9.35
C PHE A 112 0.63 15.95 10.39
N HIS A 113 -0.60 15.82 9.91
CA HIS A 113 -1.73 15.42 10.74
C HIS A 113 -1.96 13.91 10.62
N LEU A 114 -2.39 13.26 11.70
CA LEU A 114 -2.98 11.92 11.62
C LEU A 114 -4.47 12.09 11.29
N ALA A 115 -4.86 11.81 10.05
CA ALA A 115 -6.25 11.90 9.63
C ALA A 115 -7.11 10.82 10.31
N GLU A 116 -6.64 9.57 10.29
CA GLU A 116 -7.23 8.45 11.01
C GLU A 116 -6.20 7.32 11.15
N ASP A 117 -6.21 6.58 12.27
CA ASP A 117 -5.44 5.36 12.42
C ASP A 117 -6.19 4.15 11.85
N PHE A 118 -5.52 3.40 10.98
CA PHE A 118 -6.03 2.15 10.41
C PHE A 118 -5.23 0.95 10.91
N TYR A 119 -5.88 -0.20 10.93
CA TYR A 119 -5.27 -1.48 11.31
C TYR A 119 -5.58 -2.52 10.26
N TRP A 120 -4.55 -3.17 9.72
CA TRP A 120 -4.74 -4.27 8.78
C TRP A 120 -4.57 -5.61 9.49
N PHE A 121 -5.68 -6.34 9.66
CA PHE A 121 -5.68 -7.71 10.13
C PHE A 121 -5.53 -8.68 8.95
N ASN A 122 -4.40 -9.38 8.92
CA ASN A 122 -4.13 -10.48 7.99
C ASN A 122 -4.40 -11.83 8.66
N PRO A 123 -5.59 -12.45 8.44
CA PRO A 123 -5.92 -13.75 9.04
C PRO A 123 -4.98 -14.87 8.58
N SER A 124 -4.35 -14.72 7.41
CA SER A 124 -3.47 -15.72 6.79
C SER A 124 -2.00 -15.58 7.17
N LYS A 125 -1.62 -14.60 8.02
CA LYS A 125 -0.21 -14.46 8.47
C LYS A 125 0.25 -15.76 9.15
N LEU A 126 1.50 -16.15 9.02
CA LEU A 126 1.99 -17.33 9.75
C LEU A 126 2.13 -17.01 11.26
N PRO A 127 2.01 -18.00 12.16
CA PRO A 127 2.22 -17.79 13.60
C PRO A 127 3.70 -17.50 13.89
N SER A 128 4.12 -16.25 13.72
CA SER A 128 5.48 -15.76 13.94
C SER A 128 5.52 -14.69 15.05
N PRO A 129 6.65 -14.54 15.77
CA PRO A 129 7.87 -15.37 15.73
C PRO A 129 7.65 -16.77 16.34
N ILE A 130 8.18 -17.81 15.68
CA ILE A 130 7.96 -19.22 16.05
C ILE A 130 8.36 -19.51 17.51
N GLU A 131 9.45 -18.92 17.97
CA GLU A 131 9.97 -19.08 19.34
C GLU A 131 8.94 -18.65 20.39
N TRP A 132 8.33 -17.47 20.23
CA TRP A 132 7.41 -16.90 21.21
C TRP A 132 5.99 -17.44 21.08
N VAL A 133 5.56 -17.76 19.86
CA VAL A 133 4.18 -18.17 19.55
C VAL A 133 4.02 -19.69 19.63
N ASN A 134 4.77 -20.47 18.83
CA ASN A 134 4.56 -21.92 18.72
C ASN A 134 5.32 -22.73 19.77
N LYS A 135 6.59 -22.38 20.02
CA LYS A 135 7.46 -23.15 20.93
C LYS A 135 7.15 -22.85 22.39
N ARG A 136 7.33 -21.59 22.82
CA ARG A 136 7.16 -21.19 24.22
C ARG A 136 5.72 -20.84 24.61
N LYS A 137 4.85 -20.56 23.63
CA LYS A 137 3.43 -20.20 23.84
C LYS A 137 3.24 -18.99 24.78
N LEU A 138 4.12 -18.00 24.68
CA LEU A 138 4.12 -16.78 25.52
C LEU A 138 3.36 -15.61 24.89
N ARG A 139 3.12 -15.68 23.58
CA ARG A 139 2.51 -14.61 22.79
C ARG A 139 1.51 -15.21 21.80
N VAL A 140 0.49 -14.42 21.47
CA VAL A 140 -0.44 -14.73 20.38
C VAL A 140 0.16 -14.37 19.02
N LYS A 141 -0.50 -14.81 17.96
CA LYS A 141 -0.13 -14.54 16.57
C LYS A 141 -0.14 -13.04 16.27
N ASP A 142 1.02 -12.50 15.89
CA ASP A 142 1.16 -11.12 15.44
C ASP A 142 0.60 -10.93 14.02
N SER A 143 -0.71 -10.69 13.93
CA SER A 143 -1.48 -10.69 12.67
C SER A 143 -2.00 -9.32 12.24
N VAL A 144 -1.68 -8.27 12.99
CA VAL A 144 -2.16 -6.92 12.75
C VAL A 144 -0.98 -6.00 12.44
N ASN A 145 -1.06 -5.30 11.32
CA ASN A 145 -0.18 -4.19 10.99
C ASN A 145 -0.87 -2.87 11.35
N THR A 146 -0.07 -1.86 11.67
CA THR A 146 -0.54 -0.48 11.85
C THR A 146 -0.42 0.26 10.53
N ILE A 147 -1.49 0.93 10.12
CA ILE A 147 -1.50 1.78 8.93
C ILE A 147 -1.78 3.21 9.39
N TRP A 148 -0.83 4.10 9.13
CA TRP A 148 -0.98 5.50 9.45
C TRP A 148 -1.40 6.26 8.21
N TRP A 149 -2.62 6.80 8.22
CA TRP A 149 -3.06 7.76 7.21
C TRP A 149 -2.72 9.16 7.70
N PHE A 150 -1.59 9.66 7.21
CA PHE A 150 -1.19 11.04 7.39
C PHE A 150 -1.81 11.94 6.33
N SER A 151 -2.08 13.18 6.69
CA SER A 151 -2.52 14.23 5.78
C SER A 151 -1.68 15.49 5.94
N LYS A 152 -1.52 16.23 4.85
CA LYS A 152 -0.77 17.48 4.86
C LYS A 152 -1.48 18.56 5.67
N THR A 153 -2.80 18.63 5.54
CA THR A 153 -3.69 19.51 6.29
C THR A 153 -4.72 18.69 7.07
N GLU A 154 -5.53 19.36 7.89
CA GLU A 154 -6.65 18.75 8.62
C GLU A 154 -7.78 18.26 7.70
N TRP A 155 -7.76 18.65 6.41
CA TRP A 155 -8.84 18.41 5.45
C TRP A 155 -8.33 17.68 4.20
N PRO A 156 -7.75 16.47 4.32
CA PRO A 156 -7.39 15.69 3.14
C PRO A 156 -8.63 15.34 2.32
N LYS A 157 -8.44 15.20 1.01
CA LYS A 157 -9.44 14.63 0.12
C LYS A 157 -9.80 13.21 0.57
N SER A 158 -11.08 12.97 0.82
CA SER A 158 -11.60 11.67 1.23
C SER A 158 -13.06 11.51 0.87
N ASP A 159 -13.44 10.32 0.40
CA ASP A 159 -14.83 9.92 0.15
C ASP A 159 -15.06 8.45 0.54
N ILE A 160 -15.64 8.25 1.73
CA ILE A 160 -15.94 6.92 2.27
C ILE A 160 -17.04 6.18 1.49
N THR A 161 -17.84 6.88 0.68
CA THR A 161 -18.91 6.24 -0.10
C THR A 161 -18.36 5.31 -1.19
N LYS A 162 -17.10 5.52 -1.59
CA LYS A 162 -16.37 4.68 -2.56
C LYS A 162 -15.79 3.41 -1.98
N VAL A 163 -15.84 3.25 -0.66
CA VAL A 163 -15.27 2.10 0.07
C VAL A 163 -16.28 1.45 1.01
N LEU A 164 -17.58 1.66 0.77
CA LEU A 164 -18.63 0.97 1.51
C LEU A 164 -18.50 -0.54 1.38
N VAL A 165 -18.80 -1.24 2.47
CA VAL A 165 -18.83 -2.71 2.51
C VAL A 165 -20.27 -3.22 2.41
N PRO A 166 -20.49 -4.45 1.93
CA PRO A 166 -21.83 -5.03 1.90
C PRO A 166 -22.47 -5.01 3.29
N TYR A 167 -23.75 -4.68 3.36
CA TYR A 167 -24.51 -4.80 4.60
C TYR A 167 -24.50 -6.23 5.14
N SER A 168 -24.51 -6.34 6.47
CA SER A 168 -24.84 -7.60 7.13
C SER A 168 -26.27 -8.06 6.79
N ASP A 169 -26.53 -9.36 6.84
CA ASP A 169 -27.88 -9.90 6.61
C ASP A 169 -28.91 -9.33 7.58
N ARG A 170 -28.49 -8.99 8.81
CA ARG A 170 -29.34 -8.31 9.78
C ARG A 170 -29.71 -6.89 9.33
N MET A 171 -28.75 -6.15 8.78
CA MET A 171 -29.00 -4.79 8.30
C MET A 171 -29.88 -4.81 7.05
N LYS A 172 -29.69 -5.77 6.13
CA LYS A 172 -30.59 -5.96 4.97
C LYS A 172 -32.04 -6.16 5.41
N LYS A 173 -32.28 -7.05 6.38
CA LYS A 173 -33.63 -7.27 6.95
C LYS A 173 -34.21 -6.02 7.60
N LEU A 174 -33.38 -5.22 8.26
CA LEU A 174 -33.79 -3.96 8.88
C LEU A 174 -34.15 -2.89 7.84
N ILE A 175 -33.45 -2.86 6.70
CA ILE A 175 -33.78 -1.98 5.56
C ILE A 175 -35.10 -2.43 4.90
N GLU A 176 -35.33 -3.74 4.77
CA GLU A 176 -36.55 -4.30 4.18
C GLU A 176 -37.82 -3.98 4.98
N ASP A 177 -37.76 -4.06 6.31
CA ASP A 177 -38.90 -3.77 7.19
C ASP A 177 -38.46 -3.02 8.48
N PRO A 178 -38.17 -1.70 8.37
CA PRO A 178 -37.64 -0.92 9.48
C PRO A 178 -38.57 -0.91 10.69
N ASN A 179 -39.90 -0.86 10.47
CA ASN A 179 -40.88 -0.76 11.55
C ASN A 179 -40.99 -2.04 12.38
N LYS A 180 -40.73 -3.20 11.77
CA LYS A 180 -40.73 -4.50 12.46
C LYS A 180 -39.45 -4.76 13.24
N PHE A 181 -38.31 -4.34 12.69
CA PHE A 181 -36.99 -4.67 13.24
C PHE A 181 -36.34 -3.55 14.04
N TYR A 182 -36.91 -2.34 14.01
CA TYR A 182 -36.38 -1.18 14.70
C TYR A 182 -37.50 -0.29 15.25
N SER A 183 -37.41 0.03 16.55
CA SER A 183 -38.22 1.07 17.17
C SER A 183 -37.27 2.08 17.79
N PRO A 184 -37.35 3.37 17.41
CA PRO A 184 -36.53 4.42 18.01
C PRO A 184 -36.66 4.39 19.53
N LYS A 185 -35.51 4.29 20.21
CA LYS A 185 -35.43 4.38 21.67
C LYS A 185 -34.19 5.16 22.04
N MET A 186 -34.37 6.12 22.95
CA MET A 186 -33.29 6.77 23.68
C MET A 186 -32.43 5.69 24.33
N ARG A 187 -31.15 5.65 23.95
CA ARG A 187 -30.18 4.77 24.61
C ARG A 187 -29.77 5.36 25.96
N PRO A 188 -29.34 4.53 26.92
CA PRO A 188 -28.75 5.03 28.17
C PRO A 188 -27.54 5.96 27.96
N SER A 189 -26.88 5.86 26.80
CA SER A 189 -25.77 6.73 26.37
C SER A 189 -26.21 8.10 25.82
N GLY A 190 -27.49 8.46 25.90
CA GLY A 190 -28.02 9.76 25.47
C GLY A 190 -28.09 9.98 23.96
N HIS A 191 -27.74 8.99 23.14
CA HIS A 191 -27.85 9.08 21.69
C HIS A 191 -29.31 8.84 21.28
N ASP A 192 -29.93 9.85 20.68
CA ASP A 192 -31.23 9.74 20.01
C ASP A 192 -31.01 9.18 18.60
N ILE A 193 -31.61 8.03 18.33
CA ILE A 193 -31.40 7.28 17.11
C ILE A 193 -32.69 7.41 16.29
N SER A 194 -32.63 8.22 15.23
CA SER A 194 -33.78 8.53 14.38
C SER A 194 -34.25 7.31 13.57
N SER A 195 -35.42 7.42 12.94
CA SER A 195 -35.95 6.40 12.01
C SER A 195 -35.14 6.21 10.72
N SER A 196 -34.07 6.99 10.51
CA SER A 196 -33.25 6.99 9.29
C SER A 196 -32.43 5.72 9.06
N PHE A 197 -32.39 4.78 10.03
CA PHE A 197 -31.67 3.51 9.91
C PHE A 197 -32.23 2.56 8.85
N GLY A 198 -33.47 2.76 8.43
CA GLY A 198 -34.07 2.00 7.32
C GLY A 198 -33.61 2.45 5.93
N LYS A 199 -32.85 3.56 5.82
CA LYS A 199 -32.42 4.08 4.52
C LYS A 199 -31.25 3.28 3.97
N ASP A 200 -31.41 2.80 2.75
CA ASP A 200 -30.30 2.22 1.99
C ASP A 200 -29.40 3.33 1.41
N ASN A 201 -28.12 3.30 1.77
CA ASN A 201 -27.07 4.17 1.27
C ASN A 201 -26.04 3.43 0.38
N GLY A 202 -26.38 2.25 -0.15
CA GLY A 202 -25.52 1.45 -1.05
C GLY A 202 -24.53 0.53 -0.34
N GLY A 203 -24.35 0.66 0.97
CA GLY A 203 -23.50 -0.22 1.79
C GLY A 203 -23.26 0.34 3.19
N ALA A 204 -22.59 -0.43 4.03
CA ALA A 204 -22.19 -0.01 5.36
C ALA A 204 -20.85 0.74 5.33
N ILE A 205 -20.73 1.76 6.19
CA ILE A 205 -19.46 2.46 6.43
C ILE A 205 -18.44 1.43 6.97
N PRO A 206 -17.26 1.29 6.35
CA PRO A 206 -16.23 0.37 6.83
C PRO A 206 -15.64 0.84 8.17
N PRO A 207 -15.21 -0.08 9.05
CA PRO A 207 -14.41 0.29 10.22
C PRO A 207 -12.96 0.55 9.83
N ASN A 208 -12.20 1.19 10.73
CA ASN A 208 -10.75 1.36 10.59
C ASN A 208 -9.93 0.06 10.78
N LEU A 209 -10.58 -1.08 11.00
CA LEU A 209 -9.98 -2.42 11.01
C LEU A 209 -10.24 -3.14 9.67
N LEU A 210 -9.24 -3.15 8.80
CA LEU A 210 -9.29 -3.81 7.50
C LEU A 210 -8.91 -5.29 7.64
N GLN A 211 -9.87 -6.19 7.41
CA GLN A 211 -9.62 -7.63 7.40
C GLN A 211 -9.35 -8.10 5.97
N ILE A 212 -8.07 -8.23 5.59
CA ILE A 212 -7.67 -8.61 4.23
C ILE A 212 -6.64 -9.76 4.31
N PRO A 213 -6.93 -10.95 3.77
CA PRO A 213 -5.97 -12.04 3.74
C PRO A 213 -4.85 -11.77 2.72
N ASN A 214 -3.60 -12.06 3.10
CA ASN A 214 -2.48 -12.05 2.18
C ASN A 214 -2.19 -13.47 1.65
N SER A 215 -3.14 -14.03 0.91
CA SER A 215 -3.12 -15.43 0.45
C SER A 215 -3.20 -15.57 -1.07
N GLU A 216 -2.97 -14.50 -1.83
CA GLU A 216 -2.99 -14.57 -3.29
C GLU A 216 -1.79 -15.37 -3.80
N SER A 217 -2.01 -16.65 -4.12
CA SER A 217 -1.00 -17.58 -4.66
C SER A 217 -1.06 -17.74 -6.18
N ASN A 218 -2.16 -17.33 -6.82
CA ASN A 218 -2.47 -17.59 -8.24
C ASN A 218 -2.63 -16.30 -9.08
N GLY A 219 -2.14 -15.17 -8.58
CA GLY A 219 -2.12 -13.89 -9.31
C GLY A 219 -1.17 -13.93 -10.51
N GLY A 220 -1.42 -13.07 -11.51
CA GLY A 220 -0.59 -12.98 -12.73
C GLY A 220 0.90 -12.84 -12.43
N TYR A 221 1.24 -12.00 -11.45
CA TYR A 221 2.61 -11.81 -10.96
C TYR A 221 3.29 -13.10 -10.50
N LEU A 222 2.66 -13.89 -9.61
CA LEU A 222 3.26 -15.12 -9.09
C LEU A 222 3.33 -16.21 -10.15
N SER A 223 2.34 -16.27 -11.05
CA SER A 223 2.38 -17.15 -12.20
C SER A 223 3.56 -16.81 -13.11
N GLY A 224 3.77 -15.53 -13.42
CA GLY A 224 4.92 -15.06 -14.22
C GLY A 224 6.26 -15.40 -13.56
N CYS A 225 6.41 -15.08 -12.27
CA CYS A 225 7.62 -15.43 -11.51
C CYS A 225 7.92 -16.93 -11.58
N LYS A 226 6.90 -17.78 -11.41
CA LYS A 226 7.05 -19.24 -11.46
C LYS A 226 7.43 -19.73 -12.86
N LYS A 227 6.84 -19.18 -13.93
CA LYS A 227 7.11 -19.58 -15.32
C LYS A 227 8.58 -19.41 -15.69
N ILE A 228 9.21 -18.31 -15.26
CA ILE A 228 10.62 -18.03 -15.58
C ILE A 228 11.60 -18.39 -14.44
N GLY A 229 11.11 -19.02 -13.37
CA GLY A 229 11.97 -19.51 -12.28
C GLY A 229 12.54 -18.44 -11.34
N VAL A 230 11.98 -17.23 -11.30
CA VAL A 230 12.42 -16.17 -10.38
C VAL A 230 11.61 -16.17 -9.07
N LYS A 231 12.23 -15.73 -7.98
CA LYS A 231 11.55 -15.63 -6.68
C LYS A 231 10.74 -14.33 -6.61
N GLY A 232 9.45 -14.44 -6.35
CA GLY A 232 8.60 -13.28 -6.08
C GLY A 232 9.03 -12.54 -4.80
N HIS A 233 8.69 -11.25 -4.73
CA HIS A 233 8.98 -10.38 -3.60
C HIS A 233 8.42 -10.98 -2.30
N PRO A 234 9.23 -11.07 -1.24
CA PRO A 234 8.90 -11.85 -0.05
C PRO A 234 7.84 -11.19 0.85
N ALA A 235 7.76 -9.86 0.84
CA ALA A 235 6.90 -9.09 1.73
C ALA A 235 6.04 -8.11 0.91
N ARG A 236 4.96 -8.61 0.31
CA ARG A 236 4.01 -7.81 -0.48
C ARG A 236 2.72 -7.66 0.33
N PHE A 237 2.08 -6.49 0.33
CA PHE A 237 0.67 -6.39 0.75
C PHE A 237 -0.27 -6.82 -0.39
N PRO A 238 -1.48 -7.30 -0.06
CA PRO A 238 -2.50 -7.66 -1.06
C PRO A 238 -3.06 -6.42 -1.76
N SER A 239 -3.44 -6.52 -3.05
CA SER A 239 -3.91 -5.37 -3.85
C SER A 239 -5.13 -4.65 -3.27
N LYS A 240 -6.00 -5.38 -2.55
CA LYS A 240 -7.15 -4.79 -1.86
C LYS A 240 -6.78 -3.71 -0.84
N LEU A 241 -5.56 -3.74 -0.32
CA LEU A 241 -5.10 -2.75 0.66
C LEU A 241 -4.87 -1.38 0.01
N PRO A 242 -3.99 -1.20 -0.99
CA PRO A 242 -3.88 0.07 -1.70
C PRO A 242 -5.17 0.42 -2.47
N GLU A 243 -5.93 -0.55 -3.01
CA GLU A 243 -7.23 -0.26 -3.67
C GLU A 243 -8.21 0.49 -2.75
N PHE A 244 -8.25 0.14 -1.46
CA PHE A 244 -9.08 0.84 -0.48
C PHE A 244 -8.70 2.32 -0.39
N PHE A 245 -7.43 2.61 -0.12
CA PHE A 245 -6.96 3.99 0.05
C PHE A 245 -6.96 4.79 -1.26
N ILE A 246 -6.65 4.15 -2.40
CA ILE A 246 -6.72 4.81 -3.71
C ILE A 246 -8.16 5.23 -4.02
N ASN A 247 -9.14 4.35 -3.81
CA ASN A 247 -10.55 4.72 -4.03
C ASN A 247 -11.03 5.80 -3.08
N MET A 248 -10.69 5.69 -1.80
CA MET A 248 -11.14 6.62 -0.76
C MET A 248 -10.50 8.00 -0.91
N LEU A 249 -9.21 8.09 -1.25
CA LEU A 249 -8.41 9.33 -1.12
C LEU A 249 -8.08 10.02 -2.45
N THR A 250 -8.51 9.47 -3.59
CA THR A 250 -8.19 10.03 -4.92
C THR A 250 -9.36 9.92 -5.90
N GLU A 251 -9.25 10.59 -7.04
CA GLU A 251 -10.14 10.46 -8.22
C GLU A 251 -9.38 9.91 -9.44
N PRO A 252 -10.09 9.37 -10.46
CA PRO A 252 -9.45 9.04 -11.73
C PRO A 252 -8.60 10.20 -12.26
N GLY A 253 -7.39 9.87 -12.73
CA GLY A 253 -6.41 10.85 -13.21
C GLY A 253 -5.52 11.50 -12.15
N ASP A 254 -5.84 11.38 -10.85
CA ASP A 254 -4.94 11.79 -9.76
C ASP A 254 -3.65 10.96 -9.76
N LEU A 255 -2.58 11.53 -9.19
CA LEU A 255 -1.26 10.91 -9.12
C LEU A 255 -1.06 10.17 -7.79
N VAL A 256 -0.84 8.86 -7.88
CA VAL A 256 -0.50 7.96 -6.77
C VAL A 256 0.99 7.58 -6.86
N VAL A 257 1.73 7.70 -5.76
CA VAL A 257 3.16 7.37 -5.73
C VAL A 257 3.48 6.31 -4.68
N ASP A 258 4.36 5.38 -5.04
CA ASP A 258 4.94 4.41 -4.10
C ASP A 258 6.46 4.55 -4.06
N ILE A 259 6.98 4.99 -2.91
CA ILE A 259 8.41 5.26 -2.71
C ILE A 259 9.22 4.02 -2.31
N PHE A 260 8.54 2.88 -2.09
CA PHE A 260 9.14 1.57 -1.84
C PHE A 260 8.39 0.50 -2.65
N GLY A 261 8.43 0.66 -3.97
CA GLY A 261 7.53 -0.02 -4.90
C GLY A 261 7.57 -1.55 -4.84
N GLY A 262 8.72 -2.17 -4.55
CA GLY A 262 8.87 -3.62 -4.46
C GLY A 262 8.29 -4.33 -5.69
N SER A 263 7.22 -5.12 -5.49
CA SER A 263 6.53 -5.80 -6.60
C SER A 263 5.54 -4.93 -7.39
N ASN A 264 5.47 -3.63 -7.12
CA ASN A 264 4.55 -2.65 -7.70
C ASN A 264 3.05 -2.97 -7.55
N THR A 265 2.63 -3.39 -6.36
CA THR A 265 1.20 -3.61 -6.08
C THR A 265 0.42 -2.29 -6.17
N THR A 266 0.97 -1.20 -5.65
CA THR A 266 0.34 0.14 -5.65
C THR A 266 0.11 0.66 -7.06
N GLY A 267 1.14 0.64 -7.92
CA GLY A 267 1.00 1.09 -9.31
C GLY A 267 0.01 0.24 -10.10
N SER A 268 0.02 -1.08 -9.91
CA SER A 268 -0.95 -1.98 -10.55
C SER A 268 -2.40 -1.70 -10.10
N ALA A 269 -2.62 -1.45 -8.81
CA ALA A 269 -3.94 -1.06 -8.29
C ALA A 269 -4.37 0.32 -8.82
N ALA A 270 -3.46 1.29 -8.85
CA ALA A 270 -3.72 2.62 -9.38
C ALA A 270 -4.10 2.58 -10.87
N GLU A 271 -3.38 1.82 -11.70
CA GLU A 271 -3.68 1.61 -13.12
C GLU A 271 -5.09 1.05 -13.33
N GLN A 272 -5.45 0.00 -12.59
CA GLN A 272 -6.78 -0.62 -12.66
C GLN A 272 -7.89 0.36 -12.28
N LEU A 273 -7.63 1.20 -11.27
CA LEU A 273 -8.52 2.26 -10.81
C LEU A 273 -8.40 3.55 -11.63
N LYS A 274 -7.68 3.56 -12.75
CA LYS A 274 -7.55 4.71 -13.67
C LYS A 274 -6.91 5.94 -13.03
N ARG A 275 -5.99 5.74 -12.09
CA ARG A 275 -5.12 6.79 -11.53
C ARG A 275 -3.78 6.79 -12.25
N LYS A 276 -3.16 7.96 -12.34
CA LYS A 276 -1.76 8.06 -12.75
C LYS A 276 -0.89 7.51 -11.64
N TRP A 277 0.24 6.90 -11.97
CA TRP A 277 1.13 6.39 -10.93
C TRP A 277 2.61 6.47 -11.25
N LEU A 278 3.41 6.57 -10.18
CA LEU A 278 4.86 6.44 -10.23
C LEU A 278 5.32 5.54 -9.09
N SER A 279 6.24 4.62 -9.38
CA SER A 279 6.82 3.74 -8.35
C SER A 279 8.33 3.73 -8.44
N PHE A 280 8.98 3.74 -7.28
CA PHE A 280 10.43 3.78 -7.15
C PHE A 280 10.92 2.58 -6.34
N GLU A 281 11.94 1.90 -6.83
CA GLU A 281 12.51 0.71 -6.18
C GLU A 281 14.01 0.62 -6.50
N LEU A 282 14.81 0.19 -5.53
CA LEU A 282 16.27 0.08 -5.69
C LEU A 282 16.68 -1.24 -6.34
N SER A 283 15.99 -2.35 -6.09
CA SER A 283 16.31 -3.67 -6.64
C SER A 283 15.83 -3.81 -8.09
N PRO A 284 16.75 -3.94 -9.06
CA PRO A 284 16.40 -4.20 -10.45
C PRO A 284 15.57 -5.48 -10.62
N GLU A 285 15.82 -6.50 -9.81
CA GLU A 285 15.11 -7.79 -9.88
C GLU A 285 13.64 -7.66 -9.44
N TYR A 286 13.37 -6.87 -8.40
CA TYR A 286 12.00 -6.57 -7.99
C TYR A 286 11.26 -5.75 -9.04
N VAL A 287 11.93 -4.77 -9.64
CA VAL A 287 11.37 -3.97 -10.73
C VAL A 287 11.08 -4.84 -11.95
N ALA A 288 12.04 -5.65 -12.40
CA ALA A 288 11.90 -6.53 -13.55
C ALA A 288 10.77 -7.54 -13.36
N ALA A 289 10.66 -8.17 -12.18
CA ALA A 289 9.57 -9.11 -11.91
C ALA A 289 8.20 -8.41 -11.75
N SER A 290 8.17 -7.14 -11.32
CA SER A 290 6.92 -6.41 -11.10
C SER A 290 6.12 -6.20 -12.39
N VAL A 291 6.79 -6.18 -13.55
CA VAL A 291 6.15 -6.01 -14.87
C VAL A 291 5.09 -7.07 -15.16
N PHE A 292 5.20 -8.26 -14.56
CA PHE A 292 4.24 -9.37 -14.71
C PHE A 292 2.86 -9.05 -14.13
N ARG A 293 2.71 -7.95 -13.39
CA ARG A 293 1.39 -7.43 -12.97
C ARG A 293 0.61 -6.78 -14.11
N PHE A 294 1.31 -6.39 -15.18
CA PHE A 294 0.78 -5.67 -16.34
C PHE A 294 0.75 -6.57 -17.58
N THR A 295 0.81 -7.88 -17.39
CA THR A 295 0.73 -8.89 -18.46
C THR A 295 -0.45 -9.81 -18.25
N ASP A 296 -0.97 -10.37 -19.33
CA ASP A 296 -1.97 -11.43 -19.26
C ASP A 296 -1.42 -12.71 -18.61
N LYS A 297 -2.30 -13.45 -17.93
CA LYS A 297 -1.92 -14.75 -17.35
C LYS A 297 -1.43 -15.75 -18.41
N ASN A 298 -1.90 -15.60 -19.65
CA ASN A 298 -1.58 -16.47 -20.77
C ASN A 298 -0.29 -16.09 -21.50
N THR A 299 0.38 -14.99 -21.14
CA THR A 299 1.66 -14.60 -21.75
C THR A 299 2.67 -15.74 -21.65
N SER A 300 3.37 -16.00 -22.76
CA SER A 300 4.32 -17.11 -22.89
C SER A 300 5.56 -16.88 -22.01
N GLN A 301 6.24 -17.98 -21.65
CA GLN A 301 7.47 -17.90 -20.86
C GLN A 301 8.55 -17.06 -21.55
N ASP A 302 8.71 -17.19 -22.87
CA ASP A 302 9.72 -16.48 -23.65
C ASP A 302 9.49 -14.96 -23.61
N ILE A 303 8.23 -14.51 -23.75
CA ILE A 303 7.89 -13.08 -23.67
C ILE A 303 8.16 -12.55 -22.26
N LEU A 304 7.79 -13.29 -21.21
CA LEU A 304 8.04 -12.88 -19.83
C LEU A 304 9.55 -12.79 -19.54
N GLN A 305 10.33 -13.73 -20.06
CA GLN A 305 11.79 -13.74 -19.93
C GLN A 305 12.41 -12.54 -20.66
N GLU A 306 12.00 -12.28 -21.90
CA GLU A 306 12.45 -11.12 -22.69
C GLU A 306 12.17 -9.80 -21.95
N MET A 307 10.96 -9.63 -21.40
CA MET A 307 10.59 -8.43 -20.62
C MET A 307 11.48 -8.27 -19.38
N TYR A 308 11.70 -9.36 -18.65
CA TYR A 308 12.53 -9.39 -17.45
C TYR A 308 13.99 -9.01 -17.78
N ASP A 309 14.56 -9.63 -18.81
CA ASP A 309 15.95 -9.40 -19.22
C ASP A 309 16.14 -8.00 -19.83
N THR A 310 15.14 -7.48 -20.56
CA THR A 310 15.16 -6.10 -21.08
C THR A 310 15.37 -5.10 -19.95
N ILE A 311 14.61 -5.23 -18.87
CA ILE A 311 14.70 -4.34 -17.70
C ILE A 311 16.04 -4.52 -16.97
N LEU A 312 16.48 -5.77 -16.75
CA LEU A 312 17.76 -6.03 -16.07
C LEU A 312 18.98 -5.54 -16.86
N ASN A 313 18.88 -5.53 -18.19
CA ASN A 313 19.92 -4.97 -19.07
C ASN A 313 19.89 -3.43 -19.13
N GLY A 314 19.02 -2.77 -18.35
CA GLY A 314 18.92 -1.31 -18.27
C GLY A 314 18.12 -0.66 -19.40
N ASN A 315 17.41 -1.45 -20.21
CA ASN A 315 16.58 -0.94 -21.29
C ASN A 315 15.15 -0.64 -20.80
N THR A 316 14.57 0.46 -21.27
CA THR A 316 13.18 0.82 -20.96
C THR A 316 12.21 -0.06 -21.74
N LEU A 317 11.30 -0.73 -21.03
CA LEU A 317 10.20 -1.46 -21.65
C LEU A 317 8.95 -0.57 -21.77
N ASP A 318 8.48 -0.32 -22.99
CA ASP A 318 7.22 0.39 -23.24
C ASP A 318 6.08 -0.62 -23.44
N LEU A 319 5.11 -0.66 -22.50
CA LEU A 319 3.98 -1.58 -22.58
C LEU A 319 2.82 -1.05 -23.44
N ARG A 320 2.82 0.25 -23.74
CA ARG A 320 1.73 0.92 -24.50
C ARG A 320 1.71 0.50 -25.96
N SER A 321 2.87 0.13 -26.51
CA SER A 321 3.02 -0.31 -27.89
C SER A 321 2.55 -1.75 -28.12
N ARG A 322 2.27 -2.52 -27.04
CA ARG A 322 1.96 -3.96 -27.11
C ARG A 322 0.47 -4.29 -27.22
N GLU A 323 -0.45 -3.37 -26.93
CA GLU A 323 -1.90 -3.60 -27.17
C GLU A 323 -2.28 -3.66 -28.66
N ASN A 324 -1.36 -3.32 -29.57
CA ASN A 324 -1.66 -3.21 -31.00
C ASN A 324 -0.79 -4.05 -31.94
N LYS A 325 0.12 -4.92 -31.46
CA LYS A 325 1.03 -5.66 -32.37
C LYS A 325 1.44 -7.04 -31.88
N ASP A 326 1.03 -8.05 -32.66
CA ASP A 326 1.76 -9.30 -32.95
C ASP A 326 3.16 -9.06 -33.59
N GLN A 327 3.83 -7.94 -33.30
CA GLN A 327 5.13 -7.60 -33.87
C GLN A 327 5.97 -6.83 -32.85
N ILE A 328 6.98 -7.53 -32.31
CA ILE A 328 8.10 -6.97 -31.58
C ILE A 328 8.85 -6.01 -32.51
N VAL A 329 8.89 -4.73 -32.16
CA VAL A 329 9.91 -3.81 -32.66
C VAL A 329 10.70 -3.35 -31.44
N VAL A 330 11.90 -3.88 -31.29
CA VAL A 330 12.94 -3.37 -30.38
C VAL A 330 13.46 -2.08 -31.00
N SER A 331 13.36 -0.96 -30.28
CA SER A 331 13.96 0.32 -30.65
C SER A 331 15.14 0.63 -29.77
#